data_AF-A0A1G8WHG7-F1
#
_entry.id   AF-A0A1G8WHG7-F1
#
_cell.length_a   1.000
_cell.length_b   1.000
_cell.length_c   1.000
_cell.angle_alpha   90.00
_cell.angle_beta   90.00
_cell.angle_gamma   90.00
#
_symmetry.space_group_name_H-M   'P 1'
#
loop_
_entity.id
_entity.type
_entity.pdbx_description
1 polymer ?
#
loop_
_entity_poly.entity_id
_entity_poly.type
_entity_poly.pdbx_seq_one_letter_code
_entity_poly.pdbx_strand_id
1 'polypeptide(L)'
;MPNYPTHARWGRIGAIVIAFATGGALFAVFASPALALAGAAGGGAATFVGALFPDIDHHKSIPRRKAVRAFQVLVWLGVVALAVLSWDILVEGVETALVGPGETALAEGLGNAPEIPPAFVASIVVLLVALGLARVVDPFIGLVTRRHRGWTHSVPITFVLTGAVAGAVWVATSDIVLADGLAFERQVTAVSVVGTFFLGILIHLGLDGEII
;
A
#
# COMPACT_ATOMS: atom_id res chain seq x y z
N MET A 1 27.19 0.47 -11.23
CA MET A 1 26.14 0.31 -10.21
C MET A 1 26.53 -0.87 -9.36
N PRO A 2 26.57 -0.75 -8.01
CA PRO A 2 26.71 -1.92 -7.17
C PRO A 2 25.65 -2.93 -7.59
N ASN A 3 26.04 -4.20 -7.56
CA ASN A 3 25.29 -5.28 -8.15
C ASN A 3 23.87 -5.30 -7.55
N TYR A 4 22.78 -5.18 -8.33
CA TYR A 4 21.40 -5.40 -7.87
C TYR A 4 21.24 -6.61 -6.92
N PRO A 5 21.95 -7.75 -7.12
CA PRO A 5 21.99 -8.84 -6.16
C PRO A 5 22.40 -8.45 -4.73
N THR A 6 23.33 -7.51 -4.58
CA THR A 6 23.78 -6.96 -3.29
C THR A 6 22.68 -6.16 -2.61
N HIS A 7 22.06 -5.20 -3.30
CA HIS A 7 20.94 -4.42 -2.77
C HIS A 7 19.76 -5.32 -2.41
N ALA A 8 19.43 -6.28 -3.28
CA ALA A 8 18.37 -7.24 -3.00
C ALA A 8 18.69 -8.16 -1.81
N ARG A 9 19.95 -8.58 -1.64
CA ARG A 9 20.38 -9.41 -0.51
C ARG A 9 20.28 -8.65 0.80
N TRP A 10 20.84 -7.45 0.86
CA TRP A 10 20.80 -6.63 2.06
C TRP A 10 19.39 -6.11 2.37
N GLY A 11 18.60 -5.77 1.34
CA GLY A 11 17.19 -5.45 1.50
C GLY A 11 16.38 -6.60 2.12
N ARG A 12 16.67 -7.87 1.77
CA ARG A 12 16.04 -9.04 2.42
C ARG A 12 16.49 -9.21 3.87
N ILE A 13 17.79 -9.06 4.14
CA ILE A 13 18.31 -9.16 5.52
C ILE A 13 17.68 -8.06 6.39
N GLY A 14 17.68 -6.83 5.89
CA GLY A 14 17.02 -5.70 6.51
C GLY A 14 15.53 -5.93 6.74
N ALA A 15 14.81 -6.45 5.75
CA ALA A 15 13.40 -6.79 5.89
C ALA A 15 13.13 -7.81 6.99
N ILE A 16 13.98 -8.83 7.15
CA ILE A 16 13.85 -9.81 8.25
C ILE A 16 14.08 -9.13 9.60
N VAL A 17 15.13 -8.32 9.72
CA VAL A 17 15.45 -7.60 10.97
C VAL A 17 14.32 -6.64 11.34
N ILE A 18 13.83 -5.84 10.39
CA ILE A 18 12.73 -4.91 10.61
C ILE A 18 11.42 -5.64 10.90
N ALA A 19 11.14 -6.79 10.27
CA ALA A 19 9.97 -7.60 10.60
C ALA A 19 9.98 -8.02 12.08
N PHE A 20 11.11 -8.53 12.60
CA PHE A 20 11.24 -8.87 14.01
C PHE A 20 11.15 -7.63 14.92
N ALA A 21 11.79 -6.53 14.55
CA ALA A 21 11.77 -5.31 15.34
C ALA A 21 10.35 -4.70 15.42
N THR A 22 9.67 -4.55 14.29
CA THR A 22 8.30 -4.02 14.24
C THR A 22 7.32 -4.95 14.94
N GLY A 23 7.38 -6.27 14.69
CA GLY A 23 6.51 -7.23 15.37
C GLY A 23 6.74 -7.26 16.88
N GLY A 24 8.00 -7.28 17.31
CA GLY A 24 8.39 -7.24 18.72
C GLY A 24 7.94 -5.96 19.42
N ALA A 25 8.13 -4.79 18.78
CA ALA A 25 7.69 -3.51 19.32
C ALA A 25 6.17 -3.45 19.46
N LEU A 26 5.41 -3.87 18.45
CA LEU A 26 3.94 -3.89 18.50
C LEU A 26 3.43 -4.89 19.55
N PHE A 27 4.08 -6.04 19.70
CA PHE A 27 3.74 -6.98 20.77
C PHE A 27 4.02 -6.40 22.15
N ALA A 28 5.18 -5.74 22.34
CA ALA A 28 5.54 -5.15 23.62
C ALA A 28 4.59 -4.01 24.04
N VAL A 29 4.10 -3.23 23.08
CA VAL A 29 3.21 -2.08 23.35
C VAL A 29 1.75 -2.51 23.52
N PHE A 30 1.25 -3.41 22.67
CA PHE A 30 -0.19 -3.73 22.61
C PHE A 30 -0.55 -5.12 23.13
N ALA A 31 0.44 -5.95 23.48
CA ALA A 31 0.26 -7.35 23.90
C ALA A 31 -0.62 -8.18 22.93
N SER A 32 -0.64 -7.82 21.65
CA SER A 32 -1.51 -8.43 20.63
C SER A 32 -0.69 -9.24 19.62
N PRO A 33 -0.77 -10.58 19.64
CA PRO A 33 -0.10 -11.43 18.67
C PRO A 33 -0.52 -11.14 17.22
N ALA A 34 -1.79 -10.79 17.00
CA ALA A 34 -2.30 -10.49 15.68
C ALA A 34 -1.65 -9.23 15.08
N LEU A 35 -1.54 -8.15 15.87
CA LEU A 35 -0.88 -6.92 15.43
C LEU A 35 0.62 -7.12 15.25
N ALA A 36 1.25 -7.90 16.14
CA ALA A 36 2.65 -8.26 16.02
C ALA A 36 2.95 -9.00 14.70
N LEU A 37 2.14 -10.01 14.37
CA LEU A 37 2.28 -10.78 13.12
C LEU A 37 1.99 -9.92 11.89
N ALA A 38 0.92 -9.13 11.91
CA ALA A 38 0.56 -8.24 10.81
C ALA A 38 1.62 -7.17 10.58
N GLY A 39 2.11 -6.54 11.65
CA GLY A 39 3.16 -5.54 11.58
C GLY A 39 4.52 -6.10 11.21
N ALA A 40 4.85 -7.33 11.63
CA ALA A 40 6.07 -8.02 11.18
C ALA A 40 6.02 -8.31 9.66
N ALA A 41 4.92 -8.90 9.18
CA ALA A 41 4.75 -9.22 7.78
C ALA A 41 4.73 -7.96 6.90
N GLY A 42 3.92 -6.96 7.30
CA GLY A 42 3.81 -5.68 6.62
C GLY A 42 5.12 -4.90 6.65
N GLY A 43 5.77 -4.81 7.81
CA GLY A 43 7.02 -4.08 8.00
C GLY A 43 8.17 -4.69 7.20
N GLY A 44 8.29 -6.01 7.20
CA GLY A 44 9.28 -6.71 6.37
C GLY A 44 9.03 -6.49 4.87
N ALA A 45 7.79 -6.62 4.41
CA ALA A 45 7.44 -6.39 3.00
C ALA A 45 7.73 -4.94 2.57
N ALA A 46 7.27 -3.96 3.36
CA ALA A 46 7.49 -2.54 3.09
C ALA A 46 8.98 -2.18 3.09
N THR A 47 9.76 -2.68 4.06
CA THR A 47 11.23 -2.50 4.10
C THR A 47 11.90 -3.06 2.84
N PHE A 48 11.51 -4.27 2.41
CA PHE A 48 12.10 -4.87 1.21
C PHE A 48 11.80 -4.05 -0.04
N VAL A 49 10.57 -3.57 -0.20
CA VAL A 49 10.19 -2.72 -1.34
C VAL A 49 10.92 -1.37 -1.28
N GLY A 50 11.04 -0.77 -0.09
CA GLY A 50 11.82 0.45 0.13
C GLY A 50 13.29 0.28 -0.27
N ALA A 51 13.89 -0.86 0.04
CA ALA A 51 15.28 -1.17 -0.34
C ALA A 51 15.47 -1.38 -1.85
N LEU A 52 14.39 -1.51 -2.64
CA LEU A 52 14.44 -1.56 -4.11
C LEU A 52 14.04 -0.25 -4.76
N PHE A 53 13.45 0.68 -3.99
CA PHE A 53 12.87 1.92 -4.51
C PHE A 53 13.88 2.83 -5.21
N PRO A 54 15.12 3.05 -4.70
CA PRO A 54 16.04 3.96 -5.39
C PRO A 54 16.47 3.46 -6.78
N ASP A 55 16.52 2.14 -6.99
CA ASP A 55 16.90 1.46 -8.25
C ASP A 55 15.80 1.48 -9.35
N ILE A 56 14.63 2.09 -9.11
CA ILE A 56 13.51 2.13 -10.10
C ILE A 56 13.68 3.20 -11.17
N ASP A 57 14.71 4.02 -11.06
CA ASP A 57 14.99 5.18 -11.92
C ASP A 57 15.21 4.80 -13.39
N HIS A 58 15.83 3.65 -13.65
CA HIS A 58 16.08 3.20 -15.02
C HIS A 58 14.90 2.39 -15.58
N HIS A 59 14.13 3.03 -16.47
CA HIS A 59 12.89 2.52 -17.07
C HIS A 59 12.92 1.09 -17.66
N LYS A 60 14.10 0.60 -18.10
CA LYS A 60 14.30 -0.77 -18.64
C LYS A 60 14.95 -1.76 -17.66
N SER A 61 15.25 -1.35 -16.43
CA SER A 61 16.02 -2.17 -15.49
C SER A 61 15.21 -3.37 -14.97
N ILE A 62 15.90 -4.46 -14.67
CA ILE A 62 15.32 -5.59 -13.92
C ILE A 62 14.79 -5.14 -12.55
N PRO A 63 15.51 -4.30 -11.77
CA PRO A 63 15.00 -3.75 -10.51
C PRO A 63 13.63 -3.08 -10.66
N ARG A 64 13.46 -2.18 -11.65
CA ARG A 64 12.18 -1.49 -11.88
C ARG A 64 11.04 -2.47 -12.11
N ARG A 65 11.22 -3.47 -12.99
CA ARG A 65 10.16 -4.47 -13.25
C ARG A 65 9.75 -5.23 -12.00
N LYS A 66 10.69 -5.52 -11.10
CA LYS A 66 10.41 -6.22 -9.84
C LYS A 66 9.75 -5.29 -8.82
N ALA A 67 10.24 -4.06 -8.69
CA ALA A 67 9.66 -3.06 -7.81
C ALA A 67 8.23 -2.70 -8.23
N VAL A 68 7.97 -2.49 -9.51
CA VAL A 68 6.63 -2.24 -10.06
C VAL A 68 5.68 -3.38 -9.70
N ARG A 69 6.08 -4.64 -9.90
CA ARG A 69 5.25 -5.79 -9.49
C ARG A 69 4.98 -5.80 -7.99
N ALA A 70 5.98 -5.48 -7.17
CA ALA A 70 5.80 -5.40 -5.73
C ALA A 70 4.82 -4.28 -5.33
N PHE A 71 4.97 -3.08 -5.90
CA PHE A 71 4.03 -1.97 -5.70
C PHE A 71 2.62 -2.32 -6.17
N GLN A 72 2.48 -3.02 -7.30
CA GLN A 72 1.18 -3.50 -7.78
C GLN A 72 0.50 -4.43 -6.80
N VAL A 73 1.25 -5.38 -6.22
CA VAL A 73 0.73 -6.28 -5.18
C VAL A 73 0.34 -5.48 -3.94
N LEU A 74 1.17 -4.54 -3.49
CA LEU A 74 0.86 -3.70 -2.32
C LEU A 74 -0.41 -2.85 -2.54
N VAL A 75 -0.57 -2.24 -3.72
CA VAL A 75 -1.77 -1.48 -4.09
C VAL A 75 -2.99 -2.39 -4.09
N TRP A 76 -2.89 -3.57 -4.70
CA TRP A 76 -4.00 -4.52 -4.74
C TRP A 76 -4.42 -4.96 -3.33
N LEU A 77 -3.45 -5.34 -2.48
CA LEU A 77 -3.71 -5.70 -1.08
C LEU A 77 -4.29 -4.53 -0.28
N GLY A 78 -3.79 -3.31 -0.50
CA GLY A 78 -4.29 -2.11 0.17
C GLY A 78 -5.75 -1.81 -0.18
N VAL A 79 -6.12 -1.91 -1.46
CA VAL A 79 -7.50 -1.73 -1.91
C VAL A 79 -8.41 -2.80 -1.33
N VAL A 80 -8.00 -4.07 -1.37
CA VAL A 80 -8.78 -5.17 -0.79
C VAL A 80 -8.95 -4.99 0.72
N ALA A 81 -7.88 -4.63 1.44
CA ALA A 81 -7.95 -4.38 2.88
C ALA A 81 -8.90 -3.22 3.19
N LEU A 82 -8.82 -2.11 2.47
CA LEU A 82 -9.72 -0.97 2.66
C LEU A 82 -11.18 -1.35 2.36
N ALA A 83 -11.42 -2.12 1.31
CA ALA A 83 -12.75 -2.61 0.97
C ALA A 83 -13.33 -3.53 2.05
N VAL A 84 -12.52 -4.43 2.62
CA VAL A 84 -12.94 -5.29 3.74
C VAL A 84 -13.27 -4.45 4.97
N LEU A 85 -12.48 -3.42 5.27
CA LEU A 85 -12.71 -2.53 6.41
C LEU A 85 -13.92 -1.61 6.22
N SER A 86 -14.27 -1.31 4.97
CA SER A 86 -15.36 -0.38 4.62
C SER A 86 -16.53 -1.11 3.95
N TRP A 87 -16.67 -2.42 4.21
CA TRP A 87 -17.54 -3.28 3.41
C TRP A 87 -19.00 -2.84 3.46
N ASP A 88 -19.50 -2.53 4.66
CA ASP A 88 -20.90 -2.14 4.83
C ASP A 88 -21.20 -0.81 4.12
N ILE A 89 -20.32 0.18 4.26
CA ILE A 89 -20.41 1.48 3.56
C ILE A 89 -20.38 1.29 2.04
N LEU A 90 -19.51 0.40 1.55
CA LEU A 90 -19.39 0.11 0.13
C LEU A 90 -20.68 -0.55 -0.41
N VAL A 91 -21.22 -1.53 0.31
CA VAL A 91 -22.44 -2.23 -0.08
C VAL A 91 -23.64 -1.28 -0.06
N GLU A 92 -23.79 -0.46 0.97
CA GLU A 92 -24.83 0.58 1.06
C GLU A 92 -24.73 1.60 -0.07
N GLY A 93 -23.51 2.04 -0.40
CA GLY A 93 -23.28 2.95 -1.52
C GLY A 93 -23.63 2.33 -2.87
N VAL A 94 -23.35 1.04 -3.06
CA VAL A 94 -23.74 0.29 -4.25
C VAL A 94 -25.25 0.10 -4.31
N GLU A 95 -25.90 -0.25 -3.20
CA GLU A 95 -27.36 -0.35 -3.11
C GLU A 95 -28.03 0.98 -3.48
N THR A 96 -27.55 2.09 -2.92
CA THR A 96 -28.03 3.44 -3.25
C THR A 96 -27.84 3.77 -4.74
N ALA A 97 -26.71 3.38 -5.33
CA ALA A 97 -26.42 3.62 -6.74
C ALA A 97 -27.25 2.73 -7.70
N LEU A 98 -27.57 1.50 -7.29
CA LEU A 98 -28.38 0.56 -8.06
C LEU A 98 -29.87 0.89 -7.98
N VAL A 99 -30.35 1.35 -6.83
CA VAL A 99 -31.77 1.64 -6.57
C VAL A 99 -32.12 3.09 -6.95
N GLY A 100 -31.26 4.06 -6.62
CA GLY A 100 -31.45 5.49 -6.91
C GLY A 100 -32.67 6.15 -6.24
N PRO A 101 -32.70 7.48 -6.05
CA PRO A 101 -33.91 8.22 -5.66
C PRO A 101 -34.94 8.37 -6.80
N GLY A 102 -34.63 7.86 -7.98
CA GLY A 102 -35.58 7.69 -9.08
C GLY A 102 -35.45 6.27 -9.60
N GLU A 103 -36.43 5.42 -9.25
CA GLU A 103 -36.79 4.28 -10.08
C GLU A 103 -36.84 4.77 -11.52
N THR A 104 -35.96 4.34 -12.43
CA THR A 104 -36.23 4.27 -13.89
C THR A 104 -35.02 3.86 -14.73
N ALA A 105 -33.77 4.31 -14.50
CA ALA A 105 -32.74 4.09 -15.53
C ALA A 105 -32.18 2.65 -15.63
N LEU A 106 -31.87 1.99 -14.50
CA LEU A 106 -31.28 0.64 -14.52
C LEU A 106 -32.35 -0.46 -14.55
N ALA A 107 -33.46 -0.25 -13.86
CA ALA A 107 -34.59 -1.18 -13.81
C ALA A 107 -35.32 -1.30 -15.16
N GLU A 108 -35.46 -0.22 -15.93
CA GLU A 108 -36.03 -0.27 -17.28
C GLU A 108 -35.07 -0.89 -18.30
N GLY A 109 -33.75 -0.69 -18.14
CA GLY A 109 -32.73 -1.24 -19.04
C GLY A 109 -32.46 -2.74 -18.87
N LEU A 110 -32.74 -3.29 -17.69
CA LEU A 110 -32.45 -4.67 -17.31
C LEU A 110 -33.69 -5.58 -17.25
N GLY A 111 -34.80 -5.24 -17.91
CA GLY A 111 -36.08 -5.98 -17.84
C GLY A 111 -35.97 -7.49 -17.49
N ASN A 112 -36.67 -7.92 -16.43
CA ASN A 112 -36.64 -9.29 -15.88
C ASN A 112 -35.24 -9.88 -15.59
N ALA A 113 -34.19 -9.06 -15.45
CA ALA A 113 -32.90 -9.55 -15.01
C ALA A 113 -33.00 -10.11 -13.59
N PRO A 114 -32.24 -11.18 -13.28
CA PRO A 114 -32.13 -11.68 -11.91
C PRO A 114 -31.72 -10.53 -10.97
N GLU A 115 -32.35 -10.44 -9.80
CA GLU A 115 -31.90 -9.52 -8.74
C GLU A 115 -30.44 -9.85 -8.41
N ILE A 116 -29.53 -8.91 -8.73
CA ILE A 116 -28.11 -9.05 -8.44
C ILE A 116 -27.86 -8.49 -7.03
N PRO A 117 -27.35 -9.29 -6.07
CA PRO A 117 -27.07 -8.80 -4.74
C PRO A 117 -26.07 -7.63 -4.75
N PRO A 118 -26.31 -6.51 -4.02
CA PRO A 118 -25.39 -5.38 -3.96
C PRO A 118 -23.97 -5.78 -3.55
N ALA A 119 -23.83 -6.74 -2.64
CA ALA A 119 -22.55 -7.34 -2.23
C ALA A 119 -21.74 -7.95 -3.39
N PHE A 120 -22.41 -8.53 -4.39
CA PHE A 120 -21.74 -9.09 -5.57
C PHE A 120 -21.21 -7.97 -6.47
N VAL A 121 -22.00 -6.92 -6.69
CA VAL A 121 -21.58 -5.74 -7.47
C VAL A 121 -20.43 -5.01 -6.76
N ALA A 122 -20.51 -4.82 -5.44
CA ALA A 122 -19.43 -4.26 -4.62
C ALA A 122 -18.12 -5.05 -4.79
N SER A 123 -18.19 -6.39 -4.76
CA SER A 123 -17.03 -7.26 -4.99
C SER A 123 -16.39 -7.03 -6.37
N ILE A 124 -17.22 -6.90 -7.41
CA ILE A 124 -16.75 -6.61 -8.78
C ILE A 124 -16.09 -5.23 -8.85
N VAL A 125 -16.70 -4.21 -8.24
CA VAL A 125 -16.15 -2.86 -8.20
C VAL A 125 -14.77 -2.85 -7.54
N VAL A 126 -14.62 -3.50 -6.39
CA VAL A 126 -13.34 -3.62 -5.68
C VAL A 126 -12.28 -4.28 -6.56
N LEU A 127 -12.63 -5.39 -7.23
CA LEU A 127 -11.72 -6.08 -8.13
C LEU A 127 -11.28 -5.18 -9.29
N LEU A 128 -12.22 -4.49 -9.94
CA LEU A 128 -11.92 -3.60 -11.06
C LEU A 128 -11.06 -2.40 -10.64
N VAL A 129 -11.36 -1.79 -9.49
CA VAL A 129 -10.57 -0.69 -8.92
C VAL A 129 -9.16 -1.17 -8.57
N ALA A 130 -9.02 -2.32 -7.89
CA ALA A 130 -7.73 -2.87 -7.53
C ALA A 130 -6.87 -3.20 -8.77
N LEU A 131 -7.47 -3.80 -9.81
CA LEU A 131 -6.79 -4.07 -11.07
C LEU A 131 -6.42 -2.77 -11.81
N GLY A 132 -7.34 -1.81 -11.89
CA GLY A 132 -7.11 -0.51 -12.52
C GLY A 132 -5.95 0.24 -11.85
N LEU A 133 -5.98 0.34 -10.52
CA LEU A 133 -4.93 0.98 -9.72
C LEU A 133 -3.58 0.27 -9.87
N ALA A 134 -3.54 -1.07 -9.86
CA ALA A 134 -2.32 -1.82 -10.12
C ALA A 134 -1.76 -1.53 -11.54
N ARG A 135 -2.62 -1.42 -12.56
CA ARG A 135 -2.16 -1.12 -13.94
C ARG A 135 -1.56 0.28 -14.08
N VAL A 136 -2.01 1.26 -13.29
CA VAL A 136 -1.46 2.63 -13.34
C VAL A 136 -0.18 2.82 -12.52
N VAL A 137 0.25 1.85 -11.71
CA VAL A 137 1.49 1.93 -10.93
C VAL A 137 2.71 2.21 -11.82
N ASP A 138 2.91 1.44 -12.90
CA ASP A 138 4.07 1.63 -13.78
C ASP A 138 4.12 2.98 -14.49
N PRO A 139 3.02 3.45 -15.14
CA PRO A 139 3.02 4.77 -15.76
C PRO A 139 3.10 5.89 -14.72
N PHE A 140 2.53 5.72 -13.53
CA PHE A 140 2.65 6.70 -12.45
C PHE A 140 4.10 6.80 -11.96
N ILE A 141 4.75 5.66 -11.65
CA ILE A 141 6.18 5.63 -11.33
C ILE A 141 6.97 6.28 -12.45
N GLY A 142 6.71 5.90 -13.71
CA GLY A 142 7.39 6.48 -14.87
C GLY A 142 7.19 7.99 -15.04
N LEU A 143 6.03 8.54 -14.65
CA LEU A 143 5.73 9.96 -14.65
C LEU A 143 6.54 10.70 -13.58
N VAL A 144 6.59 10.16 -12.36
CA VAL A 144 7.27 10.81 -11.23
C VAL A 144 8.78 10.60 -11.29
N THR A 145 9.27 9.47 -11.84
CA THR A 145 10.70 9.13 -11.91
C THR A 145 11.40 9.58 -13.19
N ARG A 146 10.75 10.40 -14.04
CA ARG A 146 11.09 10.69 -15.47
C ARG A 146 12.54 10.99 -15.87
N ARG A 147 13.52 11.11 -14.96
CA ARG A 147 14.99 11.07 -15.19
C ARG A 147 15.85 11.38 -13.95
N HIS A 148 15.25 11.67 -12.80
CA HIS A 148 16.02 12.20 -11.67
C HIS A 148 16.33 11.11 -10.64
N ARG A 149 17.48 10.43 -10.80
CA ARG A 149 18.11 9.65 -9.73
C ARG A 149 18.11 10.42 -8.39
N GLY A 150 18.25 11.75 -8.47
CA GLY A 150 18.37 12.63 -7.32
C GLY A 150 17.22 12.61 -6.30
N TRP A 151 15.96 12.38 -6.68
CA TRP A 151 14.87 12.44 -5.67
C TRP A 151 14.61 11.09 -4.99
N THR A 152 14.76 9.96 -5.71
CA THR A 152 14.65 8.63 -5.09
C THR A 152 15.84 8.32 -4.16
N HIS A 153 16.93 9.06 -4.34
CA HIS A 153 18.14 9.01 -3.51
C HIS A 153 18.24 10.17 -2.50
N SER A 154 17.27 11.08 -2.47
CA SER A 154 17.25 12.18 -1.50
C SER A 154 16.55 11.73 -0.22
N VAL A 155 17.32 11.58 0.86
CA VAL A 155 16.78 11.24 2.20
C VAL A 155 15.68 12.23 2.64
N PRO A 156 15.83 13.56 2.54
CA PRO A 156 14.76 14.49 2.94
C PRO A 156 13.49 14.33 2.10
N ILE A 157 13.62 14.16 0.77
CA ILE A 157 12.45 14.02 -0.11
C ILE A 157 11.72 12.72 0.20
N THR A 158 12.44 11.61 0.29
CA THR A 158 11.85 10.29 0.58
C THR A 158 11.26 10.21 1.99
N PHE A 159 11.85 10.92 2.96
CA PHE A 159 11.30 11.08 4.30
C PHE A 159 9.96 11.83 4.26
N VAL A 160 9.92 13.00 3.61
CA VAL A 160 8.69 13.80 3.49
C VAL A 160 7.59 13.02 2.76
N LEU A 161 7.93 12.32 1.67
CA LEU A 161 6.96 11.51 0.94
C LEU A 161 6.44 10.34 1.78
N THR A 162 7.31 9.64 2.50
CA THR A 162 6.87 8.55 3.38
C THR A 162 6.01 9.09 4.51
N GLY A 163 6.36 10.26 5.07
CA GLY A 163 5.56 10.96 6.07
C GLY A 163 4.19 11.38 5.54
N ALA A 164 4.12 11.88 4.31
CA ALA A 164 2.85 12.22 3.65
C ALA A 164 1.96 10.98 3.44
N VAL A 165 2.54 9.85 3.01
CA VAL A 165 1.81 8.58 2.87
C VAL A 165 1.36 8.06 4.24
N ALA A 166 2.21 8.13 5.26
CA ALA A 166 1.87 7.76 6.63
C ALA A 166 0.72 8.61 7.18
N GLY A 167 0.74 9.93 6.96
CA GLY A 167 -0.35 10.84 7.32
C GLY A 167 -1.63 10.53 6.55
N ALA A 168 -1.55 10.22 5.27
CA ALA A 168 -2.70 9.79 4.48
C ALA A 168 -3.31 8.49 5.00
N VAL A 169 -2.47 7.50 5.38
CA VAL A 169 -2.94 6.25 6.00
C VAL A 169 -3.59 6.51 7.36
N TRP A 170 -3.04 7.41 8.18
CA TRP A 170 -3.65 7.82 9.44
C TRP A 170 -5.07 8.37 9.21
N VAL A 171 -5.20 9.36 8.33
CA VAL A 171 -6.51 9.95 8.00
C VAL A 171 -7.46 8.92 7.42
N ALA A 172 -7.00 8.09 6.47
CA ALA A 172 -7.81 7.06 5.82
C ALA A 172 -8.27 5.95 6.77
N THR A 173 -7.60 5.77 7.92
CA THR A 173 -7.97 4.78 8.94
C THR A 173 -8.61 5.40 10.18
N SER A 174 -8.77 6.72 10.19
CA SER A 174 -9.47 7.45 11.24
C SER A 174 -10.99 7.43 11.04
N ASP A 175 -11.70 7.87 12.07
CA ASP A 175 -13.14 8.13 12.09
C ASP A 175 -13.59 9.23 11.11
N ILE A 176 -12.65 10.01 10.57
CA ILE A 176 -12.94 11.01 9.52
C ILE A 176 -13.37 10.32 8.22
N VAL A 177 -12.81 9.14 7.91
CA VAL A 177 -13.00 8.44 6.63
C VAL A 177 -13.75 7.13 6.81
N LEU A 178 -13.48 6.38 7.87
CA LEU A 178 -14.19 5.15 8.20
C LEU A 178 -15.23 5.45 9.27
N ALA A 179 -16.47 5.00 9.09
CA ALA A 179 -17.59 5.33 9.99
C ALA A 179 -17.28 5.10 11.48
N ASP A 180 -16.57 4.02 11.81
CA ASP A 180 -16.18 3.69 13.19
C ASP A 180 -14.66 3.88 13.46
N GLY A 181 -13.90 4.29 12.45
CA GLY A 181 -12.43 4.30 12.51
C GLY A 181 -11.83 2.90 12.73
N LEU A 182 -10.51 2.79 12.59
CA LEU A 182 -9.79 1.67 13.18
C LEU A 182 -9.50 1.96 14.65
N ALA A 183 -9.46 0.91 15.48
CA ALA A 183 -8.91 1.02 16.83
C ALA A 183 -7.49 1.60 16.78
N PHE A 184 -7.13 2.43 17.78
CA PHE A 184 -5.89 3.19 17.80
C PHE A 184 -4.65 2.31 17.53
N GLU A 185 -4.59 1.13 18.11
CA GLU A 185 -3.48 0.18 17.95
C GLU A 185 -3.33 -0.32 16.50
N ARG A 186 -4.44 -0.44 15.76
CA ARG A 186 -4.43 -0.81 14.33
C ARG A 186 -3.99 0.36 13.46
N GLN A 187 -4.42 1.58 13.77
CA GLN A 187 -3.95 2.79 13.06
C GLN A 187 -2.44 2.96 13.24
N VAL A 188 -1.95 2.85 14.48
CA VAL A 188 -0.51 2.91 14.80
C VAL A 188 0.25 1.81 14.06
N THR A 189 -0.30 0.58 14.01
CA THR A 189 0.30 -0.52 13.26
C THR A 189 0.41 -0.20 11.76
N ALA A 190 -0.67 0.29 11.14
CA ALA A 190 -0.68 0.64 9.72
C ALA A 190 0.34 1.74 9.38
N VAL A 191 0.38 2.81 10.18
CA VAL A 191 1.36 3.90 10.04
C VAL A 191 2.79 3.41 10.26
N SER A 192 3.02 2.57 11.27
CA SER A 192 4.35 2.00 11.55
C SER A 192 4.86 1.18 10.37
N VAL A 193 3.99 0.37 9.75
CA VAL A 193 4.32 -0.40 8.55
C VAL A 193 4.75 0.52 7.41
N VAL A 194 4.04 1.62 7.15
CA VAL A 194 4.47 2.62 6.15
C VAL A 194 5.85 3.19 6.49
N GLY A 195 6.11 3.52 7.75
CA GLY A 195 7.41 4.03 8.20
C GLY A 195 8.58 3.08 7.88
N THR A 196 8.36 1.77 7.94
CA THR A 196 9.42 0.79 7.62
C THR A 196 9.87 0.83 6.15
N PHE A 197 9.03 1.33 5.24
CA PHE A 197 9.44 1.56 3.85
C PHE A 197 10.63 2.52 3.76
N PHE A 198 10.62 3.59 4.56
CA PHE A 198 11.72 4.53 4.62
C PHE A 198 13.00 3.89 5.18
N LEU A 199 12.88 2.98 6.17
CA LEU A 199 14.04 2.22 6.65
C LEU A 199 14.67 1.37 5.53
N GLY A 200 13.85 0.81 4.64
CA GLY A 200 14.32 0.14 3.43
C GLY A 200 15.14 1.06 2.53
N ILE A 201 14.66 2.28 2.30
CA ILE A 201 15.39 3.29 1.52
C ILE A 201 16.73 3.62 2.17
N LEU A 202 16.77 3.82 3.50
CA LEU A 202 18.01 4.11 4.21
C LEU A 202 19.04 2.97 4.08
N ILE A 203 18.59 1.72 4.12
CA ILE A 203 19.48 0.56 3.87
C ILE A 203 20.08 0.65 2.48
N HIS A 204 19.28 0.97 1.47
CA HIS A 204 19.78 1.12 0.09
C HIS A 204 20.82 2.23 -0.01
N LEU A 205 20.50 3.43 0.47
CA LEU A 205 21.37 4.60 0.35
C LEU A 205 22.65 4.48 1.19
N GLY A 206 22.58 3.79 2.34
CA GLY A 206 23.76 3.42 3.11
C GLY A 206 24.70 2.48 2.35
N LEU A 207 24.17 1.53 1.57
CA LEU A 207 24.99 0.64 0.72
C LEU A 207 25.63 1.37 -0.46
N ASP A 208 24.96 2.40 -0.98
CA ASP A 208 25.52 3.30 -2.00
C ASP A 208 26.53 4.31 -1.43
N GLY A 209 26.66 4.40 -0.09
CA GLY A 209 27.53 5.36 0.58
C GLY A 209 27.02 6.81 0.52
N GLU A 210 25.73 6.99 0.25
CA GLU A 210 25.07 8.30 0.16
C GLU A 210 24.61 8.84 1.53
N ILE A 211 24.73 8.00 2.57
CA ILE A 211 24.52 8.35 3.97
C ILE A 211 25.80 7.97 4.73
N ILE A 212 26.45 8.96 5.37
CA ILE A 212 27.68 8.83 6.16
C ILE A 212 27.35 9.07 7.63
#